data_AF-A0A843GI22-F1
#
_entry.id   AF-A0A843GI22-F1
#
_cell.length_a   1.000
_cell.length_b   1.000
_cell.length_c   1.000
_cell.angle_alpha   90.00
_cell.angle_beta   90.00
_cell.angle_gamma   90.00
#
_symmetry.space_group_name_H-M   'P 1'
#
loop_
_entity.id
_entity.type
_entity.pdbx_description
1 polymer ?
#
loop_
_entity_poly.entity_id
_entity_poly.type
_entity_poly.pdbx_seq_one_letter_code
_entity_poly.pdbx_strand_id
1 'polypeptide(L)'
;MSDITKRYFKLAFLFNALSVLLLFLPLIIFGIKGCMDGTIVLTNKLKLGLCFVSALFLTVYGIKSKYRCRSITFLLLFGCYFVVKKIEIVIIVSGVCCILEEFMVVPLAKYYTNKARINKEIDKRISD
;
A
#
# COMPACT_ATOMS: atom_id res chain seq x y z
N MET A 1 27.02 6.81 12.33
CA MET A 1 25.54 6.74 12.40
C MET A 1 25.18 5.90 13.60
N SER A 2 24.55 6.51 14.60
CA SER A 2 24.23 5.87 15.88
C SER A 2 23.19 4.75 15.73
N ASP A 3 23.17 3.80 16.66
CA ASP A 3 22.22 2.69 16.67
C ASP A 3 20.77 3.17 16.79
N ILE A 4 20.57 4.32 17.44
CA ILE A 4 19.28 5.00 17.54
C ILE A 4 18.79 5.45 16.15
N THR A 5 19.67 6.07 15.35
CA THR A 5 19.32 6.51 13.98
C THR A 5 18.98 5.32 13.07
N LYS A 6 19.72 4.20 13.18
CA LYS A 6 19.41 2.96 12.45
C LYS A 6 18.03 2.39 12.84
N ARG A 7 17.69 2.41 14.14
CA ARG A 7 16.39 1.93 14.64
C ARG A 7 15.23 2.74 14.07
N TYR A 8 15.33 4.07 14.06
CA TYR A 8 14.29 4.92 13.47
C TYR A 8 14.13 4.74 11.96
N PHE A 9 15.23 4.49 11.24
CA PHE A 9 15.17 4.19 9.81
C PHE A 9 14.44 2.87 9.53
N LYS A 10 14.72 1.82 10.31
CA LYS A 10 14.01 0.53 10.21
C LYS A 10 12.52 0.69 10.51
N LEU A 11 12.16 1.46 11.55
CA LEU A 11 10.75 1.72 11.88
C LEU A 11 10.04 2.51 10.78
N ALA A 12 10.67 3.55 10.24
CA ALA A 12 10.12 4.31 9.13
C ALA A 12 9.86 3.43 7.90
N PHE A 13 10.81 2.54 7.56
CA PHE A 13 10.62 1.56 6.49
C PHE A 13 9.49 0.57 6.79
N LEU A 14 9.42 0.04 8.02
CA LEU A 14 8.38 -0.90 8.45
C LEU A 14 6.98 -0.28 8.33
N PHE A 15 6.78 0.95 8.83
CA PHE A 15 5.48 1.61 8.72
C PHE A 15 5.11 1.96 7.28
N ASN A 16 6.08 2.33 6.43
CA ASN A 16 5.81 2.53 5.00
C ASN A 16 5.42 1.21 4.31
N ALA A 17 6.12 0.11 4.60
CA ALA A 17 5.78 -1.21 4.08
C ALA A 17 4.39 -1.67 4.57
N LEU A 18 4.08 -1.43 5.84
CA LEU A 18 2.77 -1.71 6.43
C LEU A 18 1.66 -0.91 5.73
N SER A 19 1.90 0.36 5.40
CA SER A 19 0.97 1.22 4.64
C SER A 19 0.59 0.59 3.30
N VAL A 20 1.61 0.13 2.56
CA VAL A 20 1.41 -0.55 1.28
C VAL A 20 0.68 -1.87 1.48
N LEU A 21 1.12 -2.71 2.41
CA LEU A 21 0.46 -3.99 2.68
C LEU A 21 -1.01 -3.80 3.06
N LEU A 22 -1.34 -2.84 3.93
CA LEU A 22 -2.70 -2.61 4.38
C LEU A 22 -3.65 -2.24 3.23
N LEU A 23 -3.17 -1.47 2.25
CA LEU A 23 -3.97 -1.05 1.09
C LEU A 23 -4.08 -2.15 0.01
N PHE A 24 -2.99 -2.88 -0.25
CA PHE A 24 -2.92 -3.79 -1.39
C PHE A 24 -3.28 -5.23 -1.02
N LEU A 25 -2.95 -5.70 0.18
CA LEU A 25 -3.14 -7.09 0.60
C LEU A 25 -4.60 -7.56 0.52
N PRO A 26 -5.61 -6.78 1.00
CA PRO A 26 -7.01 -7.20 0.91
C PRO A 26 -7.45 -7.34 -0.55
N LEU A 27 -7.05 -6.39 -1.40
CA LEU A 27 -7.40 -6.38 -2.82
C LEU A 27 -6.76 -7.54 -3.58
N ILE A 28 -5.51 -7.89 -3.26
CA ILE A 28 -4.83 -9.08 -3.79
C ILE A 28 -5.59 -10.34 -3.40
N ILE A 29 -5.96 -10.50 -2.12
CA ILE A 29 -6.70 -11.67 -1.63
C ILE A 29 -8.07 -11.79 -2.33
N PHE A 30 -8.82 -10.70 -2.45
CA PHE A 30 -10.10 -10.69 -3.16
C PHE A 30 -9.95 -11.00 -4.65
N GLY A 31 -8.90 -10.47 -5.29
CA GLY A 31 -8.57 -10.79 -6.68
C GLY A 31 -8.28 -12.27 -6.90
N ILE A 32 -7.45 -12.88 -6.03
CA ILE A 32 -7.13 -14.32 -6.10
C ILE A 32 -8.38 -15.17 -5.86
N LYS A 33 -9.13 -14.87 -4.80
CA LYS A 33 -10.39 -15.58 -4.47
C LYS A 33 -11.39 -15.49 -5.61
N GLY A 34 -11.49 -14.31 -6.23
CA GLY A 34 -12.28 -14.11 -7.43
C GLY A 34 -11.79 -14.96 -8.61
N CYS A 35 -10.49 -14.97 -8.90
CA CYS A 35 -9.94 -15.80 -9.98
C CYS A 35 -10.18 -17.31 -9.79
N MET A 36 -10.16 -17.78 -8.54
CA MET A 36 -10.40 -19.19 -8.20
C MET A 36 -11.87 -19.61 -8.35
N ASP A 37 -12.81 -18.65 -8.39
CA ASP A 37 -14.22 -18.97 -8.61
C ASP A 37 -14.44 -19.41 -10.07
N GLY A 38 -14.85 -20.67 -10.24
CA GLY A 38 -15.13 -21.28 -11.54
C GLY A 38 -16.39 -20.72 -12.21
N THR A 39 -17.24 -20.00 -11.48
CA THR A 39 -18.49 -19.44 -12.01
C THR A 39 -18.31 -18.13 -12.78
N ILE A 40 -17.10 -17.58 -12.80
CA ILE A 40 -16.81 -16.27 -13.38
C ILE A 40 -16.36 -16.42 -14.83
N VAL A 41 -17.00 -15.64 -15.71
CA VAL A 41 -16.70 -15.59 -17.14
C VAL A 41 -15.24 -15.18 -17.37
N LEU A 42 -14.57 -15.90 -18.28
CA LEU A 42 -13.14 -15.70 -18.62
C LEU A 42 -12.80 -14.23 -18.94
N THR A 43 -13.70 -13.50 -19.60
CA THR A 43 -13.53 -12.06 -19.91
C THR A 43 -13.36 -11.18 -18.67
N ASN A 44 -14.01 -11.50 -17.56
CA ASN A 44 -13.86 -10.73 -16.32
C ASN A 44 -12.53 -11.04 -15.62
N LYS A 45 -12.03 -12.27 -15.74
CA LYS A 45 -10.69 -12.65 -15.24
C LYS A 45 -9.58 -11.93 -16.01
N LEU A 46 -9.73 -11.78 -17.33
CA LEU A 46 -8.81 -10.99 -18.15
C LEU A 46 -8.80 -9.50 -17.76
N LYS A 47 -9.97 -8.91 -17.53
CA LYS A 47 -10.09 -7.52 -17.04
C LYS A 47 -9.41 -7.33 -15.69
N LEU A 48 -9.60 -8.28 -14.76
CA LEU A 48 -8.90 -8.28 -13.47
C LEU A 48 -7.38 -8.34 -13.66
N GLY A 49 -6.88 -9.26 -14.50
CA GLY A 49 -5.45 -9.36 -14.81
C GLY A 49 -4.88 -8.06 -15.35
N LEU A 50 -5.58 -7.41 -16.29
CA LEU A 50 -5.17 -6.09 -16.80
C LEU A 50 -5.14 -5.02 -15.71
N CYS A 51 -6.12 -5.00 -14.81
CA CYS A 51 -6.12 -4.07 -13.66
C CYS A 51 -4.93 -4.33 -12.72
N PHE A 52 -4.58 -5.58 -12.47
CA PHE A 52 -3.40 -5.93 -11.64
C PHE A 52 -2.08 -5.51 -12.29
N VAL A 53 -1.92 -5.76 -13.59
CA VAL A 53 -0.71 -5.38 -14.32
C VAL A 53 -0.57 -3.85 -14.35
N SER A 54 -1.63 -3.13 -14.70
CA SER A 54 -1.61 -1.66 -14.72
C SER A 54 -1.42 -1.05 -13.33
N ALA A 55 -2.00 -1.65 -12.28
CA ALA A 55 -1.75 -1.25 -10.90
C ALA A 55 -0.28 -1.45 -10.49
N LEU A 56 0.35 -2.54 -10.91
CA LEU A 56 1.77 -2.80 -10.62
C LEU A 56 2.66 -1.76 -11.30
N PHE A 57 2.41 -1.45 -12.58
CA PHE A 57 3.12 -0.39 -13.29
C PHE A 57 2.96 0.97 -12.61
N LEU A 58 1.73 1.36 -12.24
CA LEU A 58 1.47 2.60 -11.53
C LEU A 58 2.10 2.62 -10.14
N THR A 59 2.24 1.48 -9.46
CA THR A 59 2.88 1.40 -8.14
C THR A 59 4.37 1.67 -8.27
N VAL A 60 5.04 1.03 -9.23
CA VAL A 60 6.46 1.27 -9.51
C VAL A 60 6.70 2.74 -9.89
N TYR A 61 5.85 3.29 -10.76
CA TYR A 61 5.92 4.70 -11.15
C TYR A 61 5.65 5.64 -9.96
N GLY A 62 4.65 5.34 -9.14
CA GLY A 62 4.26 6.10 -7.96
C GLY A 62 5.36 6.14 -6.89
N ILE A 63 6.04 5.02 -6.66
CA ILE A 63 7.19 4.94 -5.75
C ILE A 63 8.33 5.83 -6.26
N LYS A 64 8.66 5.77 -7.57
CA LYS A 64 9.72 6.58 -8.17
C LYS A 64 9.41 8.08 -8.12
N SER A 65 8.16 8.44 -8.42
CA SER A 65 7.69 9.83 -8.52
C SER A 65 7.15 10.39 -7.20
N LYS A 66 7.17 9.61 -6.11
CA LYS A 66 6.64 9.97 -4.78
C LYS A 66 5.16 10.41 -4.78
N TYR A 67 4.37 9.93 -5.74
CA TYR A 67 2.92 10.16 -5.79
C TYR A 67 2.19 9.24 -4.81
N ARG A 68 1.04 9.69 -4.30
CA ARG A 68 0.21 8.89 -3.36
C ARG A 68 -0.37 7.67 -4.08
N CYS A 69 -0.24 6.49 -3.49
CA CYS A 69 -0.73 5.22 -4.06
C CYS A 69 -2.26 5.07 -4.10
N ARG A 70 -3.05 6.06 -3.64
CA ARG A 70 -4.52 5.96 -3.55
C ARG A 70 -5.20 5.67 -4.88
N SER A 71 -4.75 6.33 -5.95
CA SER A 71 -5.30 6.14 -7.30
C SER A 71 -5.19 4.68 -7.77
N ILE A 72 -4.14 3.99 -7.31
CA ILE A 72 -3.85 2.59 -7.65
C ILE A 72 -4.77 1.65 -6.89
N THR A 73 -5.06 1.96 -5.62
CA THR A 73 -6.02 1.23 -4.78
C THR A 73 -7.40 1.21 -5.42
N PHE A 74 -7.88 2.35 -5.94
CA PHE A 74 -9.16 2.42 -6.65
C PHE A 74 -9.17 1.60 -7.94
N LEU A 75 -8.08 1.61 -8.70
CA LEU A 75 -7.97 0.83 -9.94
C LEU A 75 -8.04 -0.69 -9.66
N LEU A 76 -7.42 -1.16 -8.58
CA LEU A 76 -7.54 -2.55 -8.13
C LEU A 76 -8.93 -2.88 -7.59
N LEU A 77 -9.57 -1.94 -6.90
CA LEU A 77 -10.95 -2.10 -6.42
C LEU A 77 -11.94 -2.24 -7.60
N PHE A 78 -11.75 -1.46 -8.67
CA PHE A 78 -12.48 -1.62 -9.93
C PHE A 78 -12.23 -2.98 -10.58
N GLY A 79 -10.99 -3.48 -10.58
CA GLY A 79 -10.68 -4.83 -11.03
C GLY A 79 -11.48 -5.89 -10.24
N CYS A 80 -11.45 -5.79 -8.91
CA CYS A 80 -12.16 -6.71 -8.01
C CYS A 80 -13.68 -6.67 -8.23
N TYR A 81 -14.25 -5.51 -8.59
CA TYR A 81 -15.68 -5.38 -8.90
C TYR A 81 -16.15 -6.30 -10.03
N PHE A 82 -15.34 -6.50 -11.07
CA PHE A 82 -15.74 -7.37 -12.19
C PHE A 82 -15.80 -8.86 -11.82
N VAL A 83 -15.23 -9.23 -10.68
CA VAL A 83 -15.00 -10.64 -10.30
C VAL A 83 -15.74 -10.97 -9.00
N VAL A 84 -15.93 -10.03 -8.09
CA VAL A 84 -16.58 -10.29 -6.81
C VAL A 84 -18.08 -9.94 -6.88
N LYS A 85 -18.94 -10.97 -6.80
CA LYS A 85 -20.41 -10.81 -6.77
C LYS A 85 -20.93 -9.98 -5.58
N LYS A 86 -20.16 -9.87 -4.50
CA LYS A 86 -20.47 -9.10 -3.28
C LYS A 86 -19.50 -7.93 -3.10
N ILE A 87 -19.64 -6.91 -3.93
CA ILE A 87 -18.75 -5.73 -3.93
C ILE A 87 -18.77 -4.97 -2.59
N GLU A 88 -19.89 -5.01 -1.87
CA GLU A 88 -20.07 -4.31 -0.60
C GLU A 88 -18.99 -4.66 0.43
N ILE A 89 -18.67 -5.96 0.55
CA ILE A 89 -17.64 -6.44 1.49
C ILE A 89 -16.26 -5.90 1.09
N VAL A 90 -15.96 -5.87 -0.20
CA VAL A 90 -14.68 -5.35 -0.71
C VAL A 90 -14.57 -3.84 -0.44
N ILE A 91 -15.64 -3.09 -0.68
CA ILE A 91 -15.69 -1.64 -0.41
C ILE A 91 -15.49 -1.37 1.08
N ILE A 92 -16.19 -2.09 1.96
CA ILE A 92 -16.08 -1.90 3.42
C ILE A 92 -14.66 -2.20 3.90
N VAL A 93 -14.10 -3.36 3.51
CA VAL A 93 -12.74 -3.76 3.92
C VAL A 93 -11.71 -2.76 3.40
N SER A 94 -11.77 -2.38 2.13
CA SER A 94 -10.87 -1.39 1.55
C SER A 94 -11.05 -0.01 2.18
N GLY A 95 -12.27 0.39 2.53
CA GLY A 95 -12.56 1.64 3.23
C GLY A 95 -11.93 1.68 4.62
N VAL A 96 -12.10 0.61 5.41
CA VAL A 96 -11.47 0.48 6.74
C VAL A 96 -9.95 0.51 6.62
N CYS A 97 -9.37 -0.22 5.65
CA CYS A 97 -7.92 -0.20 5.40
C CYS A 97 -7.42 1.20 5.02
N CYS A 98 -8.15 1.94 4.18
CA CYS A 98 -7.81 3.33 3.84
C CYS A 98 -7.86 4.26 5.06
N ILE A 99 -8.87 4.13 5.93
CA ILE A 99 -8.99 4.93 7.16
C ILE A 99 -7.82 4.63 8.11
N LEU A 100 -7.54 3.35 8.37
CA LEU A 100 -6.42 2.95 9.22
C LEU A 100 -5.08 3.42 8.64
N GLU A 101 -4.91 3.36 7.32
CA GLU A 101 -3.72 3.86 6.64
C GLU A 101 -3.56 5.38 6.85
N GLU A 102 -4.61 6.15 6.56
CA GLU A 102 -4.57 7.61 6.56
C GLU A 102 -4.44 8.19 7.97
N PHE A 103 -5.12 7.61 8.95
CA PHE A 103 -5.20 8.17 10.30
C PHE A 103 -4.18 7.55 11.28
N MET A 104 -3.70 6.33 11.03
CA MET A 104 -2.74 5.69 11.94
C MET A 104 -1.37 5.48 11.30
N VAL A 105 -1.31 4.79 10.16
CA VAL A 105 -0.04 4.31 9.60
C VAL A 105 0.78 5.45 8.99
N VAL A 106 0.16 6.32 8.19
CA VAL A 106 0.85 7.46 7.55
C VAL A 106 1.40 8.46 8.56
N PRO A 107 0.66 8.90 9.60
CA PRO A 107 1.19 9.76 10.65
C PRO A 107 2.39 9.13 11.38
N LEU A 108 2.31 7.84 11.73
CA LEU A 108 3.41 7.11 12.37
C LEU A 108 4.64 7.02 11.46
N ALA A 109 4.46 6.70 10.17
CA ALA A 109 5.55 6.66 9.20
C ALA A 109 6.26 8.01 9.09
N LYS A 110 5.50 9.11 9.01
CA LYS A 110 6.05 10.48 8.98
C LYS A 110 6.79 10.82 10.28
N TYR A 111 6.24 10.46 11.43
CA TYR A 111 6.86 10.70 12.72
C TYR A 111 8.25 10.04 12.83
N TYR A 112 8.35 8.76 12.48
CA TYR A 112 9.63 8.04 12.52
C TYR A 112 10.61 8.51 11.44
N THR A 113 10.12 8.88 10.26
CA THR A 113 10.96 9.46 9.20
C THR A 113 11.58 10.79 9.65
N ASN A 114 10.80 11.65 10.31
CA ASN A 114 11.28 12.92 10.84
C ASN A 114 12.30 12.71 11.97
N LYS A 115 12.03 11.79 12.91
CA LYS A 115 13.01 11.43 13.96
C LYS A 115 14.31 10.88 13.38
N ALA A 116 14.23 10.02 12.37
CA ALA A 116 15.42 9.50 11.69
C ALA A 116 16.25 10.62 11.04
N ARG A 117 15.58 11.63 10.44
CA ARG A 117 16.26 12.78 9.83
C ARG A 117 16.92 13.68 10.87
N ILE A 118 16.21 14.04 11.94
CA ILE A 118 16.74 14.88 13.02
C ILE A 118 17.96 14.21 13.66
N ASN A 119 17.86 12.93 14.02
CA ASN A 119 18.99 12.21 14.62
C ASN A 119 20.17 12.07 13.67
N LYS A 120 19.93 11.94 12.36
CA LYS A 120 21.01 11.92 11.37
C LYS A 120 21.74 13.27 11.32
N GLU A 121 21.03 14.38 11.46
CA GLU A 121 21.64 15.71 11.53
C GLU A 121 22.40 15.93 12.85
N ILE A 122 21.90 15.42 13.97
CA ILE A 122 22.59 15.45 15.27
C ILE A 122 23.87 14.61 15.21
N ASP A 123 23.79 13.37 14.71
CA ASP A 123 24.95 12.48 14.54
C ASP A 123 26.04 13.15 13.69
N LYS A 124 25.66 13.94 12.67
CA LYS A 124 26.60 14.67 11.81
C LYS A 124 27.32 15.80 12.55
N ARG A 125 26.59 16.57 13.37
CA ARG A 125 27.17 17.70 14.15
C ARG A 125 28.08 17.26 15.29
N ILE A 126 27.94 16.03 15.78
CA ILE A 126 28.80 15.47 16.85
C ILE A 126 30.10 14.88 16.27
N SER A 127 30.08 14.49 14.99
CA SER A 127 31.27 13.93 14.31
C SER A 127 32.17 14.98 13.66
N ASP A 128 31.69 16.22 13.54
CA ASP A 128 32.44 17.40 13.07
C ASP A 128 33.07 18.11 14.29
#